data_AF-X1JN97-F1
#
_entry.id   AF-X1JN97-F1
#
_cell.length_a   1.000
_cell.length_b   1.000
_cell.length_c   1.000
_cell.angle_alpha   90.00
_cell.angle_beta   90.00
_cell.angle_gamma   90.00
#
_symmetry.space_group_name_H-M   'P 1'
#
loop_
_entity.id
_entity.type
_entity.pdbx_description
1 polymer ?
#
loop_
_entity_poly.entity_id
_entity_poly.type
_entity_poly.pdbx_seq_one_letter_code
_entity_poly.pdbx_strand_id
1 'polypeptide(L)'
;TRAGHEVSIVCQEAKWKYEGVKIYQLGRRGWPRVRRLQNFVSQVQEIIQKSDYDIVHTALPVPGANVYQAHGGTVQAKVTGKLRRFGRLERVAIGLGEPLKANRRRMRRLERQVAEDPKAICLCVSEMIANEYDTHYHRRDCVRV
;
A
#
# COMPACT_ATOMS: atom_id res chain seq x y z
N THR A 1 -7.79 -19.56 -13.41
CA THR A 1 -6.60 -19.83 -12.57
C THR A 1 -6.62 -21.26 -12.05
N ARG A 2 -5.51 -21.81 -11.50
CA ARG A 2 -5.47 -23.22 -11.01
C ARG A 2 -6.52 -23.56 -9.95
N ALA A 3 -7.04 -22.57 -9.23
CA ALA A 3 -8.07 -22.74 -8.19
C ALA A 3 -9.50 -22.40 -8.65
N GLY A 4 -9.72 -22.14 -9.94
CA GLY A 4 -11.06 -21.86 -10.49
C GLY A 4 -11.54 -20.40 -10.35
N HIS A 5 -10.75 -19.51 -9.74
CA HIS A 5 -11.14 -18.10 -9.62
C HIS A 5 -10.89 -17.30 -10.90
N GLU A 6 -11.81 -16.38 -11.19
CA GLU A 6 -11.59 -15.28 -12.12
C GLU A 6 -10.69 -14.24 -11.47
N VAL A 7 -9.61 -13.85 -12.15
CA VAL A 7 -8.63 -12.93 -11.59
C VAL A 7 -8.45 -11.73 -12.50
N SER A 8 -8.62 -10.57 -11.88
CA SER A 8 -8.34 -9.26 -12.47
C SER A 8 -7.14 -8.62 -11.76
N ILE A 9 -6.22 -8.06 -12.54
CA ILE A 9 -5.06 -7.32 -12.04
C ILE A 9 -5.18 -5.87 -12.48
N VAL A 10 -5.22 -4.96 -11.51
CA VAL A 10 -5.18 -3.52 -11.75
C VAL A 10 -3.78 -3.00 -11.46
N CYS A 11 -3.14 -2.39 -12.46
CA CYS A 11 -1.77 -1.90 -12.34
C CYS A 11 -1.54 -0.64 -13.17
N GLN A 12 -0.43 0.05 -12.93
CA GLN A 12 -0.04 1.19 -13.79
C GLN A 12 0.54 0.74 -15.13
N GLU A 13 1.22 -0.40 -15.14
CA GLU A 13 1.93 -0.94 -16.30
C GLU A 13 2.11 -2.44 -16.09
N ALA A 14 2.03 -3.21 -17.18
CA ALA A 14 2.31 -4.64 -17.21
C ALA A 14 3.09 -4.95 -18.50
N LYS A 15 4.08 -5.83 -18.40
CA LYS A 15 4.91 -6.28 -19.54
C LYS A 15 4.66 -7.75 -19.90
N TRP A 16 3.62 -8.33 -19.33
CA TRP A 16 3.30 -9.75 -19.44
C TRP A 16 1.80 -9.90 -19.64
N LYS A 17 1.40 -11.06 -20.16
CA LYS A 17 0.02 -11.50 -20.27
C LYS A 17 -0.06 -12.95 -19.82
N TYR A 18 -1.20 -13.35 -19.28
CA TYR A 18 -1.46 -14.72 -18.88
C TYR A 18 -2.92 -15.06 -19.20
N GLU A 19 -3.15 -16.24 -19.76
CA GLU A 19 -4.49 -16.68 -20.13
C GLU A 19 -5.38 -16.84 -18.89
N GLY A 20 -6.61 -16.33 -18.96
CA GLY A 20 -7.55 -16.35 -17.82
C GLY A 20 -7.25 -15.32 -16.72
N VAL A 21 -6.37 -14.34 -16.97
CA VAL A 21 -6.17 -13.17 -16.11
C VAL A 21 -6.48 -11.89 -16.89
N LYS A 22 -7.48 -11.13 -16.43
CA LYS A 22 -7.80 -9.81 -16.99
C LYS A 22 -6.82 -8.78 -16.44
N ILE A 23 -6.18 -7.98 -17.29
CA ILE A 23 -5.22 -6.96 -16.86
C ILE A 23 -5.76 -5.57 -17.22
N TYR A 24 -6.00 -4.75 -16.20
CA TYR A 24 -6.38 -3.34 -16.33
C TYR A 24 -5.17 -2.44 -16.11
N GLN A 25 -4.65 -1.87 -17.20
CA GLN A 25 -3.53 -0.94 -17.16
C GLN A 25 -4.05 0.50 -17.09
N LEU A 26 -3.90 1.16 -15.93
CA LEU A 26 -4.36 2.54 -15.71
C LEU A 26 -3.38 3.60 -16.25
N GLY A 27 -2.18 3.18 -16.64
CA GLY A 27 -1.11 4.06 -17.05
C GLY A 27 -0.50 4.84 -15.88
N ARG A 28 0.52 5.65 -16.20
CA ARG A 28 1.24 6.51 -15.24
C ARG A 28 0.80 7.96 -15.42
N ARG A 29 -0.38 8.31 -14.90
CA ARG A 29 -0.92 9.68 -15.04
C ARG A 29 -0.43 10.60 -13.93
N GLY A 30 0.02 11.80 -14.30
CA GLY A 30 0.39 12.88 -13.39
C GLY A 30 1.89 12.99 -13.09
N TRP A 31 2.34 14.24 -13.00
CA TRP A 31 3.63 14.66 -12.47
C TRP A 31 3.35 15.54 -11.24
N PRO A 32 4.03 15.40 -10.09
CA PRO A 32 5.12 14.49 -9.68
C PRO A 32 4.64 13.12 -9.11
N ARG A 33 5.56 12.28 -8.57
CA ARG A 33 5.28 10.91 -8.05
C ARG A 33 4.12 10.83 -7.06
N VAL A 34 3.96 11.84 -6.19
CA VAL A 34 2.84 11.87 -5.23
C VAL A 34 1.48 11.98 -5.94
N ARG A 35 1.38 12.81 -7.00
CA ARG A 35 0.16 12.88 -7.82
C ARG A 35 -0.08 11.59 -8.57
N ARG A 36 0.98 10.94 -9.06
CA ARG A 36 0.86 9.63 -9.70
C ARG A 36 0.30 8.56 -8.76
N LEU A 37 0.78 8.52 -7.51
CA LEU A 37 0.21 7.64 -6.48
C LEU A 37 -1.25 7.99 -6.18
N GLN A 38 -1.57 9.27 -6.02
CA GLN A 38 -2.94 9.73 -5.76
C GLN A 38 -3.89 9.33 -6.89
N ASN A 39 -3.52 9.59 -8.15
CA ASN A 39 -4.31 9.24 -9.32
C ASN A 39 -4.51 7.72 -9.43
N PHE A 40 -3.47 6.93 -9.15
CA PHE A 40 -3.60 5.48 -9.16
C PHE A 40 -4.56 5.00 -8.09
N VAL A 41 -4.37 5.42 -6.84
CA VAL A 41 -5.24 5.03 -5.72
C VAL A 41 -6.69 5.44 -5.99
N SER A 42 -6.92 6.67 -6.46
CA SER A 42 -8.27 7.16 -6.77
C SER A 42 -8.96 6.30 -7.85
N GLN A 43 -8.25 5.95 -8.93
CA GLN A 43 -8.82 5.10 -9.98
C GLN A 43 -9.06 3.67 -9.51
N VAL A 44 -8.18 3.12 -8.67
CA VAL A 44 -8.41 1.78 -8.07
C VAL A 44 -9.63 1.82 -7.16
N GLN A 45 -9.79 2.86 -6.33
CA GLN A 45 -10.96 3.02 -5.47
C GLN A 45 -12.26 3.14 -6.27
N GLU A 46 -12.24 3.85 -7.40
CA GLU A 46 -13.38 3.92 -8.31
C GLU A 46 -13.73 2.54 -8.89
N ILE A 47 -12.72 1.74 -9.25
CA ILE A 47 -12.93 0.36 -9.71
C ILE A 47 -13.57 -0.47 -8.60
N ILE A 48 -13.00 -0.44 -7.38
CA ILE A 48 -13.53 -1.18 -6.22
C ILE A 48 -15.00 -0.86 -5.98
N GLN A 49 -15.37 0.42 -6.04
CA GLN A 49 -16.74 0.87 -5.79
C GLN A 49 -17.75 0.46 -6.87
N LYS A 50 -17.28 0.26 -8.11
CA LYS A 50 -18.14 -0.06 -9.27
C LYS A 50 -18.12 -1.53 -9.67
N SER A 51 -17.29 -2.35 -9.02
CA SER A 51 -17.09 -3.76 -9.32
C SER A 51 -17.79 -4.66 -8.32
N ASP A 52 -18.21 -5.82 -8.79
CA ASP A 52 -18.73 -6.90 -7.93
C ASP A 52 -17.61 -7.90 -7.55
N TYR A 53 -16.40 -7.41 -7.25
CA TYR A 53 -15.31 -8.29 -6.81
C TYR A 53 -15.59 -8.80 -5.39
N ASP A 54 -15.59 -10.13 -5.22
CA ASP A 54 -15.72 -10.75 -3.89
C ASP A 54 -14.56 -10.39 -2.96
N ILE A 55 -13.35 -10.31 -3.54
CA ILE A 55 -12.11 -10.03 -2.81
C ILE A 55 -11.23 -9.07 -3.61
N VAL A 56 -10.85 -7.97 -2.97
CA VAL A 56 -9.85 -7.03 -3.44
C VAL A 56 -8.58 -7.17 -2.60
N HIS A 57 -7.51 -7.64 -3.24
CA HIS A 57 -6.19 -7.78 -2.64
C HIS A 57 -5.20 -6.76 -3.21
N THR A 58 -4.43 -6.10 -2.34
CA THR A 58 -3.54 -5.01 -2.73
C THR A 58 -2.15 -5.11 -2.11
N ALA A 59 -1.12 -4.82 -2.90
CA ALA A 59 0.27 -4.71 -2.43
C ALA A 59 0.66 -3.25 -2.10
N LEU A 60 -0.23 -2.30 -2.33
CA LEU A 60 -0.13 -0.90 -1.92
C LEU A 60 -1.30 -0.59 -0.98
N PRO A 61 -1.16 0.33 -0.03
CA PRO A 61 -2.26 0.67 0.86
C PRO A 61 -3.33 1.42 0.06
N VAL A 62 -4.40 0.72 -0.32
CA VAL A 62 -5.56 1.26 -1.03
C VAL A 62 -6.77 1.12 -0.10
N PRO A 63 -7.33 2.22 0.42
CA PRO A 63 -8.52 2.15 1.27
C PRO A 63 -9.72 1.58 0.50
N GLY A 64 -10.48 0.71 1.14
CA GLY A 64 -11.60 -0.04 0.53
C GLY A 64 -11.21 -1.44 0.01
N ALA A 65 -9.92 -1.81 0.04
CA ALA A 65 -9.51 -3.18 -0.24
C ALA A 65 -9.82 -4.11 0.94
N ASN A 66 -10.19 -5.36 0.65
CA ASN A 66 -10.42 -6.40 1.67
C ASN A 66 -9.11 -6.89 2.28
N VAL A 67 -8.05 -6.99 1.48
CA VAL A 67 -6.74 -7.49 1.92
C VAL A 67 -5.64 -6.54 1.46
N TYR A 68 -4.79 -6.13 2.40
CA TYR A 68 -3.56 -5.38 2.12
C TYR A 68 -2.35 -6.19 2.57
N GLN A 69 -1.46 -6.50 1.64
CA GLN A 69 -0.23 -7.24 1.90
C GLN A 69 0.99 -6.32 1.99
N ALA A 70 1.56 -6.24 3.19
CA ALA A 70 2.71 -5.38 3.47
C ALA A 70 4.04 -6.10 3.13
N HIS A 71 4.64 -5.80 1.97
CA HIS A 71 5.84 -6.49 1.47
C HIS A 71 7.20 -5.93 1.91
N GLY A 72 7.30 -5.16 2.99
CA GLY A 72 8.63 -4.72 3.46
C GLY A 72 8.63 -3.94 4.75
N GLY A 73 7.71 -4.25 5.66
CA GLY A 73 7.41 -3.42 6.82
C GLY A 73 6.52 -2.24 6.48
N THR A 74 5.87 -1.74 7.52
CA THR A 74 5.00 -0.57 7.50
C THR A 74 5.78 0.67 7.04
N VAL A 75 5.11 1.60 6.37
CA VAL A 75 5.67 2.90 6.02
C VAL A 75 6.17 3.61 7.28
N GLN A 76 5.48 3.45 8.41
CA GLN A 76 5.90 4.01 9.69
C GLN A 76 7.26 3.45 10.15
N ALA A 77 7.44 2.12 10.15
CA ALA A 77 8.67 1.47 10.58
C ALA A 77 9.86 1.80 9.68
N LYS A 78 9.65 1.92 8.36
CA LYS A 78 10.70 2.38 7.43
C LYS A 78 11.22 3.77 7.79
N VAL A 79 10.34 4.65 8.27
CA VAL A 79 10.72 6.00 8.68
C VAL A 79 11.51 5.99 9.97
N THR A 80 11.02 5.28 10.99
CA THR A 80 11.69 5.20 12.29
C THR A 80 13.04 4.48 12.16
N GLY A 81 13.09 3.38 11.41
CA GLY A 81 14.32 2.63 11.11
C GLY A 81 15.36 3.47 10.38
N LYS A 82 14.94 4.26 9.37
CA LYS A 82 15.86 5.18 8.68
C LYS A 82 16.43 6.23 9.64
N LEU A 83 15.60 6.83 10.50
CA LEU A 83 16.04 7.89 11.43
C LEU A 83 17.01 7.38 12.52
N ARG A 84 16.93 6.10 12.91
CA ARG A 84 17.86 5.49 13.88
C ARG A 84 19.31 5.43 13.38
N ARG A 85 19.53 5.47 12.07
CA ARG A 85 20.86 5.34 11.45
C ARG A 85 21.62 6.68 11.30
N PHE A 86 20.99 7.81 11.62
CA PHE A 86 21.54 9.14 11.34
C PHE A 86 21.80 9.96 12.61
N GLY A 87 22.90 10.71 12.60
CA GLY A 87 23.23 11.68 13.64
C GLY A 87 22.18 12.80 13.75
N ARG A 88 22.23 13.61 14.81
CA ARG A 88 21.26 14.70 15.05
C ARG A 88 21.21 15.71 13.89
N LEU A 89 22.35 16.04 13.30
CA LEU A 89 22.45 17.00 12.18
C LEU A 89 21.96 16.42 10.85
N GLU A 90 22.27 15.15 10.57
CA GLU A 90 21.78 14.45 9.38
C GLU A 90 20.26 14.25 9.40
N ARG A 91 19.65 14.11 10.60
CA ARG A 91 18.19 14.10 10.75
C ARG A 91 17.55 15.41 10.30
N VAL A 92 18.19 16.54 10.56
CA VAL A 92 17.72 17.87 10.10
C VAL A 92 17.89 18.01 8.59
N ALA A 93 19.02 17.56 8.03
CA ALA A 93 19.26 17.59 6.58
C ALA A 93 18.28 16.68 5.79
N ILE A 94 18.01 15.47 6.27
CA ILE A 94 16.95 14.59 5.73
C ILE A 94 15.56 15.24 5.92
N GLY A 95 15.45 16.13 6.91
CA GLY A 95 14.35 17.04 7.15
C GLY A 95 14.08 18.06 6.04
N LEU A 96 14.95 18.23 5.05
CA LEU A 96 14.78 19.27 4.00
C LEU A 96 14.43 18.71 2.60
N GLY A 97 14.43 17.39 2.39
CA GLY A 97 14.06 16.77 1.10
C GLY A 97 12.53 16.68 0.86
N GLU A 98 11.90 17.75 0.37
CA GLU A 98 10.44 17.91 0.26
C GLU A 98 9.65 16.91 -0.61
N PRO A 99 10.04 16.57 -1.86
CA PRO A 99 9.18 15.75 -2.73
C PRO A 99 9.07 14.29 -2.25
N LEU A 100 10.15 13.76 -1.68
CA LEU A 100 10.15 12.45 -1.03
C LEU A 100 9.28 12.44 0.24
N LYS A 101 9.22 13.55 0.96
CA LYS A 101 8.35 13.71 2.13
C LYS A 101 6.87 13.73 1.74
N ALA A 102 6.48 14.41 0.67
CA ALA A 102 5.09 14.46 0.24
C ALA A 102 4.54 13.06 -0.14
N ASN A 103 5.29 12.32 -0.97
CA ASN A 103 4.89 10.97 -1.36
C ASN A 103 4.84 10.01 -0.15
N ARG A 104 5.81 10.12 0.76
CA ARG A 104 5.88 9.31 1.96
C ARG A 104 4.77 9.64 2.96
N ARG A 105 4.49 10.93 3.20
CA ARG A 105 3.36 11.38 4.03
C ARG A 105 2.05 10.85 3.46
N ARG A 106 1.88 10.89 2.13
CA ARG A 106 0.70 10.32 1.47
C ARG A 106 0.59 8.82 1.66
N MET A 107 1.67 8.07 1.43
CA MET A 107 1.67 6.61 1.63
C MET A 107 1.35 6.24 3.09
N ARG A 108 1.92 6.97 4.06
CA ARG A 108 1.65 6.76 5.49
C ARG A 108 0.19 7.04 5.84
N ARG A 109 -0.42 8.06 5.24
CA ARG A 109 -1.85 8.38 5.42
C ARG A 109 -2.74 7.28 4.83
N LEU A 110 -2.41 6.79 3.65
CA LEU A 110 -3.14 5.69 3.02
C LEU A 110 -3.02 4.40 3.83
N GLU A 111 -1.80 4.06 4.28
CA GLU A 111 -1.57 2.89 5.13
C GLU A 111 -2.33 3.01 6.45
N ARG A 112 -2.35 4.20 7.05
CA ARG A 112 -3.15 4.47 8.24
C ARG A 112 -4.64 4.25 8.00
N GLN A 113 -5.19 4.70 6.86
CA GLN A 113 -6.60 4.49 6.53
C GLN A 113 -6.94 3.00 6.38
N VAL A 114 -6.07 2.21 5.74
CA VAL A 114 -6.26 0.75 5.67
C VAL A 114 -6.12 0.12 7.04
N ALA A 115 -5.13 0.55 7.83
CA ALA A 115 -4.90 0.05 9.19
C ALA A 115 -5.99 0.48 10.18
N GLU A 116 -6.76 1.54 9.93
CA GLU A 116 -7.89 1.94 10.78
C GLU A 116 -9.21 1.29 10.33
N ASP A 117 -9.29 0.71 9.13
CA ASP A 117 -10.47 0.02 8.63
C ASP A 117 -10.61 -1.37 9.28
N PRO A 118 -11.61 -1.62 10.15
CA PRO A 118 -11.76 -2.89 10.85
C PRO A 118 -12.04 -4.07 9.92
N LYS A 119 -12.55 -3.81 8.70
CA LYS A 119 -12.87 -4.85 7.72
C LYS A 119 -11.67 -5.29 6.88
N ALA A 120 -10.64 -4.45 6.80
CA ALA A 120 -9.45 -4.76 6.02
C ALA A 120 -8.58 -5.80 6.74
N ILE A 121 -8.12 -6.84 6.05
CA ILE A 121 -7.13 -7.79 6.54
C ILE A 121 -5.73 -7.26 6.18
N CYS A 122 -4.89 -7.04 7.19
CA CYS A 122 -3.48 -6.69 7.01
C CYS A 122 -2.63 -7.97 6.99
N LEU A 123 -2.33 -8.47 5.79
CA LEU A 123 -1.54 -9.67 5.58
C LEU A 123 -0.04 -9.33 5.62
N CYS A 124 0.62 -9.76 6.67
CA CYS A 124 2.04 -9.54 6.93
C CYS A 124 2.86 -10.73 6.43
N VAL A 125 4.04 -10.50 5.88
CA VAL A 125 4.93 -11.60 5.45
C VAL A 125 5.81 -12.15 6.59
N SER A 126 5.68 -11.61 7.80
CA SER A 126 6.41 -12.05 9.00
C SER A 126 5.79 -11.48 10.28
N GLU A 127 6.06 -12.15 11.41
CA GLU A 127 5.71 -11.68 12.76
C GLU A 127 6.29 -10.30 13.09
N MET A 128 7.50 -10.00 12.56
CA MET A 128 8.11 -8.69 12.73
C MET A 128 7.20 -7.58 12.21
N ILE A 129 6.60 -7.75 11.02
CA ILE A 129 5.72 -6.75 10.41
C ILE A 129 4.39 -6.69 11.16
N ALA A 130 3.85 -7.83 11.61
CA ALA A 130 2.65 -7.84 12.43
C ALA A 130 2.83 -7.03 13.72
N ASN A 131 3.98 -7.16 14.38
CA ASN A 131 4.33 -6.36 15.55
C ASN A 131 4.48 -4.85 15.25
N GLU A 132 4.87 -4.47 14.03
CA GLU A 132 4.88 -3.07 13.61
C GLU A 132 3.47 -2.50 13.53
N TYR A 133 2.46 -3.28 13.12
CA TYR A 133 1.06 -2.85 13.11
C TYR A 133 0.55 -2.55 14.52
N ASP A 134 0.86 -3.42 15.47
CA ASP A 134 0.53 -3.19 16.87
C ASP A 134 1.25 -1.95 17.42
N THR A 135 2.55 -1.82 17.16
CA THR A 135 3.37 -0.71 17.67
C THR A 135 2.97 0.65 17.09
N HIS A 136 2.61 0.70 15.82
CA HIS A 136 2.43 1.97 15.10
C HIS A 136 0.99 2.36 14.82
N TYR A 137 0.08 1.39 14.81
CA TYR A 137 -1.33 1.58 14.54
C TYR A 137 -2.23 1.03 15.64
N HIS A 138 -1.65 0.45 16.71
CA HIS A 138 -2.40 -0.18 17.81
C HIS A 138 -3.41 -1.22 17.31
N ARG A 139 -3.02 -1.96 16.27
CA ARG A 139 -3.88 -2.92 15.60
C ARG A 139 -3.29 -4.32 15.64
N ARG A 140 -4.05 -5.24 16.23
CA ARG A 140 -3.83 -6.70 16.18
C ARG A 140 -4.98 -7.41 15.46
N ASP A 141 -6.17 -6.85 15.53
CA ASP A 141 -7.36 -7.41 14.87
C ASP A 141 -7.22 -7.37 13.35
N CYS A 142 -7.60 -8.48 12.72
CA CYS A 142 -7.47 -8.70 11.27
C CYS A 142 -6.02 -8.52 10.74
N VAL A 143 -4.99 -8.61 11.60
CA VAL A 143 -3.60 -8.77 11.19
C VAL A 143 -3.28 -10.26 11.12
N ARG A 144 -2.67 -10.72 10.03
CA ARG A 144 -2.35 -12.14 9.79
C ARG A 144 -0.91 -12.27 9.29
N VAL A 145 -0.25 -13.38 9.59
CA VAL A 145 1.09 -13.75 9.10
C VAL A 145 0.97 -14.96 8.20
#